data_AF-F3KC48-F1
#
_entry.id   AF-F3KC48-F1
#
_cell.length_a   1.000
_cell.length_b   1.000
_cell.length_c   1.000
_cell.angle_alpha   90.00
_cell.angle_beta   90.00
_cell.angle_gamma   90.00
#
_symmetry.space_group_name_H-M   'P 1'
#
loop_
_entity.id
_entity.type
_entity.pdbx_description
1 polymer ?
#
loop_
_entity_poly.entity_id
_entity_poly.type
_entity_poly.pdbx_seq_one_letter_code
_entity_poly.pdbx_strand_id
1 'polypeptide(L)'
;MTNSLNAADPLAQLKDIHLPDPISWWPPAIGWWLSAALIIAVIISVIWGYNHWQKSAYRRIAIREIDRLFGRQPTTLASDLNQLLKSVAQQSYSTLEVSRLSAREWLEFLDNSANMQAFNSGSGQILATAPYEKNPTIDNPGELKKCCIQWVRRHK
;
A
#
# COMPACT_ATOMS: atom_id res chain seq x y z
N MET A 1 -49.99 -59.61 -63.29
CA MET A 1 -50.22 -59.09 -61.93
C MET A 1 -48.98 -59.45 -61.11
N THR A 2 -47.89 -58.67 -61.25
CA THR A 2 -47.39 -57.68 -60.25
C THR A 2 -47.09 -58.36 -58.90
N ASN A 3 -45.85 -58.58 -58.46
CA ASN A 3 -44.88 -57.61 -57.92
C ASN A 3 -43.75 -58.49 -57.31
N SER A 4 -42.53 -58.08 -57.00
CA SER A 4 -41.69 -56.92 -57.23
C SER A 4 -40.32 -57.46 -56.81
N LEU A 5 -39.27 -57.11 -57.55
CA LEU A 5 -37.90 -57.47 -57.23
C LEU A 5 -37.59 -57.01 -55.81
N ASN A 6 -37.17 -57.96 -54.96
CA ASN A 6 -36.75 -57.70 -53.60
C ASN A 6 -35.36 -57.04 -53.66
N ALA A 7 -35.34 -55.75 -54.03
CA ALA A 7 -34.20 -54.89 -53.79
C ALA A 7 -34.13 -54.75 -52.27
N ALA A 8 -33.26 -55.56 -51.64
CA ALA A 8 -32.84 -55.31 -50.28
C ALA A 8 -32.32 -53.88 -50.24
N ASP A 9 -33.17 -52.97 -49.77
CA ASP A 9 -32.90 -51.54 -49.71
C ASP A 9 -31.69 -51.33 -48.79
N PRO A 10 -30.50 -51.04 -49.33
CA PRO A 10 -29.28 -50.97 -48.54
C PRO A 10 -29.29 -49.76 -47.60
N LEU A 11 -30.30 -48.88 -47.70
CA LEU A 11 -30.54 -47.76 -46.80
C LEU A 11 -31.36 -48.15 -45.55
N ALA A 12 -32.07 -49.28 -45.57
CA ALA A 12 -32.83 -49.76 -44.41
C ALA A 12 -31.91 -50.23 -43.26
N GLN A 13 -30.62 -50.37 -43.52
CA GLN A 13 -29.58 -50.73 -42.55
C GLN A 13 -28.84 -49.50 -41.99
N LEU A 14 -29.25 -48.29 -42.37
CA LEU A 14 -28.70 -47.06 -41.81
C LEU A 14 -29.27 -46.86 -40.42
N LYS A 15 -28.57 -47.40 -39.42
CA LYS A 15 -28.81 -47.15 -38.00
C LYS A 15 -28.75 -45.65 -37.76
N ASP A 16 -29.81 -45.08 -37.19
CA ASP A 16 -29.83 -43.69 -36.72
C ASP A 16 -28.55 -43.38 -35.94
N ILE A 17 -27.79 -42.41 -36.43
CA ILE A 17 -26.61 -41.91 -35.73
C ILE A 17 -27.14 -41.13 -34.52
N HIS A 18 -27.14 -41.77 -33.35
CA HIS A 18 -27.30 -41.06 -32.09
C HIS A 18 -26.17 -40.05 -31.96
N LEU A 19 -26.47 -38.76 -32.11
CA LEU A 19 -25.54 -37.71 -31.72
C LEU A 19 -25.34 -37.83 -30.20
N PRO A 20 -24.09 -37.74 -29.69
CA PRO A 20 -23.87 -37.72 -28.26
C PRO A 20 -24.59 -36.51 -27.68
N ASP A 21 -25.30 -36.71 -26.57
CA ASP A 21 -25.88 -35.61 -25.81
C ASP A 21 -24.80 -34.53 -25.57
N PRO A 22 -25.14 -33.24 -25.73
CA PRO A 22 -24.17 -32.17 -25.56
C PRO A 22 -23.52 -32.31 -24.18
N ILE A 23 -22.19 -32.36 -24.18
CA ILE A 23 -21.38 -32.51 -22.97
C ILE A 23 -21.76 -31.34 -22.06
N SER A 24 -22.58 -31.60 -21.04
CA SER A 24 -22.89 -30.60 -20.03
C SER A 24 -21.58 -30.27 -19.34
N TRP A 25 -21.06 -29.07 -19.59
CA TRP A 25 -19.80 -28.55 -19.03
C TRP A 25 -19.85 -28.31 -17.50
N TRP A 26 -20.81 -28.95 -16.83
CA TRP A 26 -21.23 -28.63 -15.47
C TRP A 26 -21.34 -29.93 -14.64
N PRO A 27 -20.75 -29.99 -13.42
CA PRO A 27 -19.93 -29.00 -12.74
C PRO A 27 -18.45 -29.06 -13.16
N PRO A 28 -17.72 -27.93 -13.16
CA PRO A 28 -16.27 -27.96 -13.33
C PRO A 28 -15.68 -28.92 -12.29
N ALA A 29 -14.87 -29.87 -12.75
CA ALA A 29 -14.20 -30.84 -11.89
C ALA A 29 -13.53 -30.12 -10.71
N ILE A 30 -13.58 -30.72 -9.52
CA ILE A 30 -13.11 -30.14 -8.23
C ILE A 30 -11.74 -29.43 -8.34
N GLY A 31 -10.86 -29.88 -9.26
CA GLY A 31 -9.54 -29.31 -9.52
C GLY A 31 -9.54 -27.84 -9.97
N TRP A 32 -10.59 -27.35 -10.64
CA TRP A 32 -10.69 -25.92 -10.99
C TRP A 32 -10.90 -25.04 -9.76
N TRP A 33 -11.68 -25.52 -8.78
CA TRP A 33 -11.88 -24.82 -7.53
C TRP A 33 -10.59 -24.75 -6.72
N LEU A 34 -9.77 -25.82 -6.73
CA LEU A 34 -8.47 -25.82 -6.08
C LEU A 34 -7.51 -24.81 -6.74
N SER A 35 -7.47 -24.77 -8.07
CA SER A 35 -6.68 -23.79 -8.82
C SER A 35 -7.15 -22.35 -8.55
N ALA A 36 -8.46 -22.10 -8.53
CA ALA A 36 -9.02 -20.79 -8.22
C ALA A 36 -8.69 -20.36 -6.78
N ALA A 37 -8.82 -21.27 -5.81
CA ALA A 37 -8.45 -21.01 -4.41
C ALA A 37 -6.96 -20.70 -4.25
N LEU A 38 -6.10 -21.43 -4.97
CA LEU A 38 -4.65 -21.18 -4.97
C LEU A 38 -4.32 -19.79 -5.53
N ILE A 39 -4.93 -19.40 -6.66
CA ILE A 39 -4.74 -18.06 -7.24
C ILE A 39 -5.17 -16.98 -6.26
N ILE A 40 -6.34 -17.12 -5.62
CA ILE A 40 -6.83 -16.17 -4.63
C ILE A 40 -5.87 -16.07 -3.44
N ALA A 41 -5.39 -17.21 -2.93
CA ALA A 41 -4.42 -17.24 -1.82
C ALA A 41 -3.12 -16.50 -2.19
N VAL A 42 -2.59 -16.71 -3.40
CA VAL A 42 -1.39 -16.01 -3.88
C VAL A 42 -1.63 -14.51 -3.98
N ILE A 43 -2.76 -14.08 -4.55
CA ILE A 43 -3.12 -12.65 -4.64
C ILE A 43 -3.18 -12.03 -3.24
N ILE A 44 -3.85 -12.68 -2.30
CA ILE A 44 -3.95 -12.21 -0.91
C ILE A 44 -2.55 -12.10 -0.29
N SER A 45 -1.71 -13.14 -0.41
CA SER A 45 -0.35 -13.13 0.11
C SER A 45 0.52 -12.04 -0.49
N VAL A 46 0.42 -11.79 -1.80
CA VAL A 46 1.15 -10.71 -2.47
C VAL A 46 0.68 -9.35 -1.98
N ILE A 47 -0.63 -9.12 -1.87
CA ILE A 47 -1.18 -7.86 -1.34
C ILE A 47 -0.73 -7.65 0.11
N TRP A 48 -0.78 -8.70 0.93
CA TRP A 48 -0.35 -8.63 2.33
C TRP A 48 1.14 -8.35 2.45
N GLY A 49 1.97 -9.08 1.70
CA GLY A 49 3.42 -8.90 1.68
C GLY A 49 3.82 -7.52 1.16
N TYR A 50 3.17 -7.05 0.09
CA TYR A 50 3.39 -5.71 -0.45
C TYR A 50 3.01 -4.63 0.55
N ASN A 51 1.84 -4.73 1.19
CA ASN A 51 1.42 -3.77 2.20
C ASN A 51 2.37 -3.78 3.41
N HIS A 52 2.83 -4.95 3.84
CA HIS A 52 3.78 -5.08 4.94
C HIS A 52 5.17 -4.50 4.58
N TRP A 53 5.63 -4.75 3.35
CA TRP A 53 6.89 -4.23 2.84
C TRP A 53 6.84 -2.72 2.65
N GLN A 54 5.75 -2.21 2.06
CA GLN A 54 5.54 -0.77 1.86
C GLN A 54 5.53 -0.04 3.19
N LYS A 55 4.87 -0.60 4.22
CA LYS A 55 4.89 -0.07 5.60
C LYS A 55 6.29 0.09 6.18
N SER A 56 7.23 -0.76 5.77
CA SER A 56 8.63 -0.68 6.20
C SER A 56 9.49 0.18 5.27
N ALA A 57 9.16 0.25 3.98
CA ALA A 57 9.96 0.92 2.97
C ALA A 57 9.92 2.45 3.14
N TYR A 58 8.74 3.04 3.32
CA TYR A 58 8.62 4.50 3.46
C TYR A 58 9.36 5.02 4.70
N ARG A 59 9.33 4.27 5.81
CA ARG A 59 10.06 4.60 7.05
C ARG A 59 11.57 4.61 6.82
N ARG A 60 12.09 3.61 6.10
CA ARG A 60 13.52 3.53 5.77
C ARG A 60 13.96 4.68 4.86
N ILE A 61 13.14 5.03 3.87
CA ILE A 61 13.40 6.16 2.97
C ILE A 61 13.43 7.47 3.76
N ALA A 62 12.43 7.70 4.62
CA ALA A 62 12.35 8.89 5.45
C ALA A 62 13.55 9.03 6.41
N ILE A 63 13.98 7.96 7.07
CA ILE A 63 15.16 8.00 7.95
C ILE A 63 16.43 8.35 7.16
N ARG A 64 16.62 7.76 5.98
CA ARG A 64 17.78 8.09 5.12
C ARG A 64 17.75 9.54 4.68
N GLU A 65 16.59 10.09 4.36
CA GLU A 65 16.48 11.49 3.96
C GLU A 65 16.74 12.43 5.14
N ILE A 66 16.27 12.10 6.35
CA ILE A 66 16.67 12.82 7.57
C ILE A 66 18.21 12.81 7.72
N ASP A 67 18.85 11.64 7.61
CA ASP A 67 20.31 11.54 7.69
C ASP A 67 21.02 12.42 6.65
N ARG A 68 20.50 12.43 5.42
CA ARG A 68 21.03 13.25 4.32
C ARG A 68 20.88 14.75 4.57
N LEU A 69 19.73 15.20 5.07
CA LEU A 69 19.46 16.60 5.39
C LEU A 69 20.43 17.10 6.48
N PHE A 70 20.61 16.31 7.54
CA PHE A 70 21.56 16.65 8.61
C PHE A 70 23.04 16.55 8.17
N GLY A 71 23.35 15.74 7.17
CA GLY A 71 24.69 15.68 6.57
C GLY A 71 25.03 16.89 5.70
N ARG A 72 24.01 17.48 5.03
CA ARG A 72 24.18 18.66 4.16
C ARG A 72 23.98 19.99 4.89
N GLN A 73 23.22 19.99 5.98
CA GLN A 73 22.84 21.18 6.76
C GLN A 73 22.41 22.35 5.88
N PRO A 74 21.42 22.17 4.98
CA PRO A 74 20.94 23.26 4.16
C PRO A 74 20.32 24.35 5.05
N THR A 75 20.30 25.59 4.58
CA THR A 75 19.60 26.69 5.27
C THR A 75 18.09 26.42 5.41
N THR A 76 17.54 25.54 4.55
CA THR A 76 16.17 25.07 4.55
C THR A 76 15.93 23.85 5.45
N LEU A 77 16.91 23.41 6.24
CA LEU A 77 16.86 22.15 7.01
C LEU A 77 15.55 21.96 7.79
N ALA A 78 15.11 22.98 8.54
CA ALA A 78 13.88 22.90 9.32
C ALA A 78 12.62 22.77 8.44
N SER A 79 12.58 23.48 7.31
CA SER A 79 11.47 23.42 6.34
C SER A 79 11.43 22.07 5.63
N ASP A 80 12.58 21.57 5.17
CA ASP A 80 12.70 20.29 4.50
C ASP A 80 12.32 19.13 5.44
N LEU A 81 12.73 19.20 6.71
CA LEU A 81 12.31 18.25 7.74
C LEU A 81 10.81 18.30 7.97
N ASN A 82 10.21 19.50 8.08
CA ASN A 82 8.78 19.64 8.28
C ASN A 82 7.99 19.06 7.11
N GLN A 83 8.39 19.38 5.87
CA GLN A 83 7.76 18.84 4.67
C GLN A 83 7.89 17.31 4.61
N LEU A 84 9.07 16.76 4.92
CA LEU A 84 9.31 15.33 4.97
C LEU A 84 8.39 14.64 5.99
N LEU A 85 8.29 15.17 7.21
CA LEU A 85 7.43 14.61 8.25
C LEU A 85 5.95 14.68 7.87
N LYS A 86 5.50 15.77 7.22
CA LYS A 86 4.14 15.86 6.68
C LYS A 86 3.87 14.83 5.61
N SER A 87 4.80 14.61 4.68
CA SER A 87 4.67 13.56 3.66
C SER A 87 4.61 12.16 4.28
N VAL A 88 5.39 11.91 5.34
CA VAL A 88 5.32 10.64 6.08
C VAL A 88 3.98 10.50 6.81
N ALA A 89 3.48 11.57 7.42
CA ALA A 89 2.17 11.55 8.08
C ALA A 89 1.03 11.30 7.09
N GLN A 90 1.05 11.91 5.91
CA GLN A 90 0.05 11.67 4.86
C GLN A 90 0.04 10.22 4.34
N GLN A 91 1.15 9.49 4.49
CA GLN A 91 1.23 8.08 4.10
C GLN A 91 0.61 7.12 5.13
N SER A 92 0.59 7.53 6.41
CA SER A 92 0.11 6.72 7.54
C SER A 92 -1.27 7.14 8.06
N TYR A 93 -1.64 8.40 7.86
CA TYR A 93 -2.87 9.04 8.32
C TYR A 93 -3.65 9.62 7.15
N SER A 94 -4.93 9.95 7.36
CA SER A 94 -5.72 10.51 6.26
C SER A 94 -5.17 11.90 5.87
N THR A 95 -5.01 12.14 4.56
CA THR A 95 -4.48 13.42 4.05
C THR A 95 -5.28 14.63 4.54
N LEU A 96 -6.60 14.46 4.68
CA LEU A 96 -7.51 15.50 5.16
C LEU A 96 -7.24 15.91 6.61
N GLU A 97 -6.89 14.97 7.48
CA GLU A 97 -6.56 15.28 8.88
C GLU A 97 -5.27 16.09 8.97
N VAL A 98 -4.21 15.69 8.25
CA VAL A 98 -2.90 16.35 8.33
C VAL A 98 -2.92 17.76 7.71
N SER A 99 -3.65 17.94 6.61
CA SER A 99 -3.71 19.23 5.88
C SER A 99 -4.39 20.37 6.64
N ARG A 100 -5.27 20.04 7.60
CA ARG A 100 -6.06 21.01 8.37
C ARG A 100 -5.34 21.53 9.61
N LEU A 101 -4.24 20.87 10.02
CA LEU A 101 -3.53 21.21 11.25
C LEU A 101 -2.78 22.54 11.09
N SER A 102 -3.06 23.48 12.00
CA SER A 102 -2.22 24.65 12.23
C SER A 102 -0.84 24.24 12.76
N ALA A 103 0.11 25.17 12.78
CA ALA A 103 1.49 24.89 13.19
C ALA A 103 1.60 24.26 14.60
N ARG A 104 0.76 24.67 15.55
CA ARG A 104 0.75 24.14 16.92
C ARG A 104 0.06 22.78 17.01
N GLU A 105 -1.09 22.64 16.35
CA GLU A 105 -1.81 21.36 16.26
C GLU A 105 -0.98 20.29 15.55
N TRP A 106 -0.11 20.70 14.62
CA TRP A 106 0.84 19.82 13.96
C TRP A 106 1.87 19.23 14.95
N LEU A 107 2.47 20.05 15.81
CA LEU A 107 3.42 19.55 16.81
C LEU A 107 2.74 18.63 17.83
N GLU A 108 1.53 18.99 18.26
CA GLU A 108 0.73 18.17 19.16
C GLU A 108 0.34 16.84 18.52
N PHE A 109 -0.02 16.85 17.24
CA PHE A 109 -0.23 15.63 16.46
C PHE A 109 1.02 14.75 16.41
N LEU A 110 2.21 15.31 16.18
CA LEU A 110 3.46 14.55 16.16
C LEU A 110 3.75 13.87 17.51
N ASP A 111 3.55 14.60 18.60
CA ASP A 111 3.71 14.06 19.96
C ASP A 111 2.68 12.97 20.26
N ASN A 112 1.39 13.20 19.95
CA ASN A 112 0.32 12.23 20.18
C ASN A 112 0.45 10.96 19.33
N SER A 113 0.86 11.10 18.07
CA SER A 113 0.99 9.97 17.12
C SER A 113 2.10 8.98 17.49
N ALA A 114 3.14 9.43 18.19
CA ALA A 114 4.25 8.60 18.64
C ALA A 114 4.31 8.38 20.16
N ASN A 115 3.35 8.95 20.91
CA ASN A 115 3.35 9.02 22.38
C ASN A 115 4.67 9.57 22.93
N MET A 116 5.00 10.79 22.51
CA MET A 116 6.23 11.52 22.82
C MET A 116 5.90 12.96 23.25
N GLN A 117 6.88 13.68 23.80
CA GLN A 117 6.76 15.10 24.16
C GLN A 117 7.95 15.92 23.63
N ALA A 118 8.47 15.52 22.47
CA ALA A 118 9.70 16.09 21.89
C ALA A 118 9.43 17.26 20.95
N PHE A 119 8.21 17.37 20.42
CA PHE A 119 7.84 18.38 19.43
C PHE A 119 7.24 19.62 20.06
N ASN A 120 6.36 19.47 21.05
CA ASN A 120 5.68 20.59 21.71
C ASN A 120 6.53 21.23 22.82
N SER A 121 7.48 20.51 23.43
CA SER A 121 8.30 21.00 24.56
C SER A 121 9.80 20.85 24.37
N GLY A 122 10.24 20.33 23.22
CA GLY A 122 11.64 20.02 22.96
C GLY A 122 12.19 20.71 21.71
N SER A 123 13.28 20.15 21.18
CA SER A 123 13.97 20.65 19.99
C SER A 123 13.08 20.67 18.73
N GLY A 124 11.95 19.96 18.72
CA GLY A 124 11.02 19.92 17.59
C GLY A 124 10.14 21.17 17.44
N GLN A 125 10.14 22.10 18.40
CA GLN A 125 9.33 23.33 18.33
C GLN A 125 9.63 24.18 17.08
N ILE A 126 10.88 24.16 16.64
CA ILE A 126 11.35 24.86 15.43
C ILE A 126 10.58 24.46 14.17
N LEU A 127 9.97 23.27 14.14
CA LEU A 127 9.18 22.81 13.00
C LEU A 127 7.84 23.56 12.87
N ALA A 128 7.34 24.20 13.94
CA ALA A 128 6.15 25.04 13.85
C ALA A 128 6.42 26.35 13.10
N THR A 129 7.60 26.95 13.29
CA THR A 129 7.97 28.23 12.64
C THR A 129 8.69 28.04 11.32
N ALA A 130 9.18 26.83 11.02
CA ALA A 130 9.91 26.49 9.79
C ALA A 130 9.27 26.96 8.46
N PRO A 131 7.93 26.94 8.26
CA PRO A 131 7.33 27.47 7.03
C PRO A 131 7.40 29.00 6.89
N TYR A 132 7.59 29.71 8.01
CA TYR A 132 7.50 31.16 8.11
C TYR A 132 8.87 31.82 8.30
N GLU A 133 9.87 31.08 8.79
CA GLU A 133 11.23 31.57 8.99
C GLU A 133 12.18 31.01 7.93
N LYS A 134 12.86 31.91 7.19
CA LYS A 134 13.79 31.53 6.11
C LYS A 134 15.07 30.83 6.60
N ASN A 135 15.45 31.03 7.86
CA ASN A 135 16.67 30.44 8.43
C ASN A 135 16.56 30.37 9.96
N PRO A 136 15.73 29.47 10.49
CA PRO A 136 15.56 29.35 11.94
C PRO A 136 16.83 28.76 12.56
N THR A 137 17.29 29.36 13.67
CA THR A 137 18.47 28.87 14.39
C THR A 137 18.14 27.56 15.09
N ILE A 138 18.80 26.48 14.71
CA ILE A 138 18.62 25.17 15.36
C ILE A 138 19.62 25.07 16.50
N ASP A 139 19.15 25.29 17.74
CA ASP A 139 20.00 25.27 18.94
C ASP A 139 20.65 23.90 19.18
N ASN A 140 19.91 22.82 18.94
CA ASN A 140 20.40 21.45 19.16
C ASN A 140 20.01 20.53 17.99
N PRO A 141 20.81 20.52 16.90
CA PRO A 141 20.51 19.72 15.72
C PRO A 141 20.57 18.21 16.00
N GLY A 142 21.38 17.78 16.97
CA GLY A 142 21.47 16.38 17.36
C GLY A 142 20.17 15.85 17.99
N GLU A 143 19.60 16.61 18.92
CA GLU A 143 18.32 16.26 19.55
C GLU A 143 17.14 16.35 18.57
N LEU A 144 17.13 17.36 17.69
CA LEU A 144 16.13 17.46 16.61
C LEU A 144 16.20 16.24 15.69
N LYS A 145 17.40 15.82 15.28
CA LYS A 145 17.57 14.62 14.45
C LYS A 145 17.02 13.38 15.15
N LYS A 146 17.36 13.19 16.43
CA LYS A 146 16.90 12.04 17.22
C LYS A 146 15.38 12.00 17.31
N CYS A 147 14.73 13.13 17.63
CA CYS A 147 13.27 13.16 17.78
C CYS A 147 12.55 12.87 16.45
N CYS A 148 13.03 13.42 15.32
CA CYS A 148 12.49 13.10 14.00
C CYS A 148 12.62 11.62 13.65
N ILE A 149 13.81 11.01 13.86
CA ILE A 149 14.02 9.58 13.59
C ILE A 149 13.15 8.72 14.50
N GLN A 150 13.04 9.06 15.78
CA GLN A 150 12.25 8.32 16.75
C GLN A 150 10.76 8.36 16.40
N TRP A 151 10.26 9.51 15.96
CA TRP A 151 8.89 9.64 15.46
C TRP A 151 8.64 8.77 14.22
N VAL A 152 9.52 8.81 13.21
CA VAL A 152 9.39 7.97 12.00
C VAL A 152 9.38 6.48 12.35
N ARG A 153 10.07 6.06 13.42
CA ARG A 153 10.08 4.67 13.89
C ARG A 153 8.81 4.28 14.66
N ARG A 154 8.22 5.21 15.43
CA ARG A 154 7.17 4.90 16.42
C ARG A 154 5.75 5.25 16.01
N HIS A 155 5.55 6.18 15.08
CA HIS A 155 4.19 6.57 14.67
C HIS A 155 3.40 5.35 14.14
N LYS A 156 2.09 5.37 14.37
CA LYS A 156 1.18 4.29 13.98
C LYS A 156 0.98 4.23 12.47
#